data_AF-A0A920MWK2-F1
#
_entry.id   AF-A0A920MWK2-F1
#
_cell.length_a   1.000
_cell.length_b   1.000
_cell.length_c   1.000
_cell.angle_alpha   90.00
_cell.angle_beta   90.00
_cell.angle_gamma   90.00
#
_symmetry.space_group_name_H-M   'P 1'
#
loop_
_entity.id
_entity.type
_entity.pdbx_description
1 polymer ?
#
loop_
_entity_poly.entity_id
_entity_poly.type
_entity_poly.pdbx_seq_one_letter_code
_entity_poly.pdbx_strand_id
1 'polypeptide(L)' 'MDLQANISAEKNEQMVGKTYKVLVDKSGDTVSVGRTEYDSPEIDNIVHIKSPMQKGEFVNVKIESSNKF' A
#
# COMPACT_ATOMS: atom_id res chain seq x y z
N MET A 1 17.96 13.43 -9.22
CA MET A 1 16.77 13.20 -8.36
C MET A 1 16.75 11.74 -7.88
N ASP A 2 17.91 11.14 -7.65
CA ASP A 2 18.06 9.67 -7.69
C ASP A 2 18.26 9.06 -6.31
N LEU A 3 18.79 9.82 -5.35
CA LEU A 3 19.10 9.31 -4.02
C LEU A 3 17.84 9.01 -3.21
N GLN A 4 16.87 9.94 -3.20
CA GLN A 4 15.60 9.71 -2.49
C GLN A 4 14.78 8.59 -3.12
N ALA A 5 14.78 8.47 -4.44
CA ALA A 5 14.11 7.36 -5.12
C ALA A 5 14.69 6.01 -4.71
N ASN A 6 16.03 5.89 -4.60
CA ASN A 6 16.66 4.65 -4.14
C ASN A 6 16.33 4.31 -2.68
N ILE A 7 16.34 5.30 -1.79
CA ILE A 7 15.96 5.10 -0.38
C ILE A 7 14.50 4.63 -0.27
N SER A 8 13.58 5.23 -1.04
CA SER A 8 12.18 4.79 -1.06
C SER A 8 12.00 3.38 -1.62
N ALA A 9 12.78 2.98 -2.63
CA ALA A 9 12.77 1.60 -3.11
C ALA A 9 13.22 0.61 -2.04
N GLU A 10 14.38 0.84 -1.42
CA GLU A 10 14.89 -0.06 -0.40
C GLU A 10 13.90 -0.18 0.76
N LYS A 11 13.25 0.93 1.13
CA LYS A 11 12.22 0.94 2.17
C LYS A 11 10.99 0.14 1.75
N ASN A 12 10.51 0.32 0.52
CA ASN A 12 9.38 -0.43 -0.03
C ASN A 12 9.70 -1.93 -0.19
N GLU A 13 10.91 -2.29 -0.61
CA GLU A 13 11.37 -3.68 -0.67
C GLU A 13 11.41 -4.32 0.72
N GLN A 14 11.81 -3.57 1.75
CA GLN A 14 11.75 -4.04 3.15
C GLN A 14 10.32 -4.20 3.67
N MET A 15 9.31 -3.64 3.00
CA MET A 15 7.89 -3.86 3.30
C MET A 15 7.36 -5.15 2.66
N VAL A 16 7.98 -5.62 1.56
CA VAL A 16 7.60 -6.87 0.92
C VAL A 16 7.76 -8.04 1.89
N GLY A 17 6.73 -8.88 1.98
CA GLY A 17 6.66 -10.02 2.89
C GLY A 17 6.15 -9.69 4.29
N LYS A 18 6.04 -8.41 4.66
CA LYS A 18 5.44 -7.97 5.93
C LYS A 18 3.94 -7.70 5.78
N THR A 19 3.24 -7.78 6.90
CA THR A 19 1.81 -7.48 6.98
C THR A 19 1.64 -6.07 7.55
N TYR A 20 0.87 -5.24 6.84
CA TYR A 20 0.56 -3.88 7.24
C TYR A 20 -0.95 -3.71 7.36
N LYS A 21 -1.35 -2.85 8.29
CA LYS A 21 -2.74 -2.43 8.43
C LYS A 21 -3.02 -1.34 7.39
N VAL A 22 -4.00 -1.61 6.54
CA VAL A 22 -4.39 -0.75 5.42
C VAL A 22 -5.82 -0.31 5.61
N LEU A 23 -6.03 1.00 5.53
CA LEU A 23 -7.35 1.59 5.48
C LEU A 23 -7.86 1.56 4.04
N VAL A 24 -9.03 0.97 3.84
CA VAL A 24 -9.66 0.88 2.52
C VAL A 24 -10.35 2.21 2.20
N ASP A 25 -9.78 2.98 1.29
CA ASP A 25 -10.38 4.23 0.79
C ASP A 25 -11.43 3.98 -0.29
N LYS A 26 -11.22 2.93 -1.11
CA LYS A 26 -12.12 2.58 -2.21
C LYS A 26 -12.30 1.07 -2.30
N SER A 27 -13.55 0.63 -2.11
CA SER A 27 -13.99 -0.74 -2.41
C SER A 27 -14.23 -0.89 -3.91
N GLY A 28 -13.77 -1.98 -4.51
CA GLY A 28 -14.14 -2.38 -5.87
C GLY A 28 -14.51 -3.86 -5.91
N ASP A 29 -15.22 -4.29 -6.96
CA ASP A 29 -15.73 -5.66 -7.08
C ASP A 29 -14.63 -6.71 -7.16
N THR A 30 -13.49 -6.39 -7.79
CA THR A 30 -12.35 -7.31 -7.96
C THR A 30 -11.10 -6.83 -7.23
N VAL A 31 -10.92 -5.52 -7.13
CA VAL A 31 -9.74 -4.89 -6.53
C VAL A 31 -10.18 -3.72 -5.68
N SER A 32 -9.65 -3.66 -4.47
CA SER A 32 -9.82 -2.53 -3.55
C SER A 32 -8.53 -1.72 -3.45
N VAL A 33 -8.69 -0.46 -3.12
CA VAL A 33 -7.59 0.51 -3.00
C VAL A 33 -7.59 1.06 -1.59
N GLY A 34 -6.42 1.08 -0.98
CA GLY A 34 -6.22 1.64 0.35
C GLY A 34 -4.84 2.25 0.54
N ARG A 35 -4.60 2.72 1.75
CA ARG A 35 -3.31 3.27 2.21
C ARG A 35 -2.93 2.66 3.55
N THR A 36 -1.63 2.50 3.83
CA THR A 36 -1.22 2.03 5.15
C THR A 36 -1.44 3.13 6.19
N GLU A 37 -1.47 2.77 7.48
CA GLU A 37 -1.58 3.76 8.58
C GLU A 37 -0.39 4.74 8.67
N TYR A 38 0.72 4.44 7.99
CA TYR A 38 1.93 5.24 7.98
C TYR A 38 2.00 6.23 6.81
N ASP A 39 1.09 6.10 5.83
CA ASP A 39 1.08 6.83 4.57
C ASP A 39 0.23 8.11 4.65
N SER A 40 0.78 9.26 4.24
CA SER A 40 0.02 10.51 4.15
C SER A 40 -0.82 10.60 2.86
N PRO A 41 -2.05 11.13 2.92
CA PRO A 41 -3.00 11.13 1.79
C PRO A 41 -2.55 11.90 0.53
N GLU A 42 -1.54 12.77 0.61
CA GLU A 42 -1.08 13.61 -0.51
C GLU A 42 0.29 13.21 -1.09
N ILE A 43 1.02 12.29 -0.46
CA ILE A 43 2.43 12.01 -0.80
C ILE A 43 2.72 10.50 -0.96
N ASP A 44 1.90 9.61 -0.41
CA ASP A 44 2.32 8.22 -0.17
C ASP A 44 1.71 7.13 -1.07
N ASN A 45 2.34 5.96 -0.95
CA ASN A 45 2.10 4.74 -1.71
C ASN A 45 0.64 4.27 -1.64
N ILE A 46 0.09 3.87 -2.79
CA ILE A 46 -1.23 3.26 -2.89
C ILE A 46 -1.10 1.74 -2.75
N VAL A 47 -1.88 1.14 -1.86
CA VAL A 47 -1.94 -0.32 -1.72
C VAL A 47 -3.10 -0.88 -2.54
N HIS A 48 -2.76 -1.70 -3.53
CA HIS A 48 -3.72 -2.47 -4.31
C HIS A 48 -4.01 -3.82 -3.65
N ILE A 49 -5.26 -4.03 -3.26
CA ILE A 49 -5.73 -5.27 -2.63
C ILE A 49 -6.54 -6.02 -3.68
N LYS A 50 -6.07 -7.19 -4.13
CA LYS A 50 -6.75 -8.05 -5.11
C LYS A 50 -7.95 -8.82 -4.52
N SER A 51 -8.76 -8.12 -3.75
CA SER A 51 -9.97 -8.65 -3.13
C SER A 51 -10.96 -7.51 -2.90
N PRO A 52 -12.28 -7.76 -3.02
CA PRO A 52 -13.29 -6.81 -2.58
C PRO A 52 -13.19 -6.65 -1.06
N MET A 53 -12.94 -5.42 -0.61
CA MET A 53 -12.84 -5.02 0.79
C MET A 53 -13.79 -3.87 1.02
N GLN A 54 -14.32 -3.76 2.24
CA GLN A 54 -15.27 -2.71 2.56
C GLN A 54 -14.56 -1.37 2.78
N LYS A 55 -15.04 -0.31 2.13
CA LYS A 55 -14.53 1.05 2.35
C LYS A 55 -14.69 1.45 3.81
N GLY A 56 -13.64 2.05 4.38
CA GLY A 56 -13.60 2.51 5.77
C GLY A 56 -13.17 1.43 6.77
N GLU A 57 -12.95 0.20 6.31
CA GLU A 57 -12.42 -0.87 7.15
C GLU A 57 -10.89 -0.85 7.18
N PHE A 58 -10.32 -1.25 8.31
CA PHE A 58 -8.90 -1.52 8.42
C PHE A 58 -8.64 -3.01 8.26
N VAL A 59 -7.92 -3.35 7.20
CA VAL A 59 -7.59 -4.74 6.86
C VAL A 59 -6.09 -4.96 6.96
N ASN A 60 -5.69 -6.13 7.45
CA ASN A 60 -4.29 -6.53 7.47
C ASN A 60 -3.94 -7.19 6.14
N VAL A 61 -3.07 -6.57 5.36
CA VAL A 61 -2.64 -7.10 4.06
C VAL A 61 -1.16 -7.36 4.06
N LYS A 62 -0.77 -8.49 3.47
CA LYS A 62 0.62 -8.82 3.22
C LYS A 62 1.04 -8.18 1.91
N ILE A 63 2.13 -7.41 1.94
CA ILE A 63 2.68 -6.83 0.71
C ILE A 63 3.43 -7.94 -0.04
N GLU A 64 2.89 -8.37 -1.18
CA GLU A 64 3.53 -9.41 -2.00
C GLU A 64 4.61 -8.84 -2.92
N SER A 65 4.47 -7.58 -3.33
CA SER A 65 5.39 -6.91 -4.24
C SER A 65 5.25 -5.40 -4.10
N SER A 66 6.36 -4.68 -4.22
CA SER A 66 6.40 -3.23 -4.35
C SER A 66 6.88 -2.87 -5.75
N ASN A 67 6.22 -1.92 -6.42
CA ASN A 67 6.67 -1.44 -7.73
C ASN A 67 7.02 0.05 -7.63
N LYS A 68 8.10 0.44 -8.32
CA LYS A 68 8.58 1.80 -8.48
C LYS A 68 8.03 2.30 -9.82
N PHE A 69 6.99 3.12 -9.80
CA PHE A 69 6.61 3.94 -10.95
C PHE A 69 6.65 5.41 -10.55
#